data_AF-G5H742-F1
#
_entry.id   AF-G5H742-F1
#
_cell.length_a   1.000
_cell.length_b   1.000
_cell.length_c   1.000
_cell.angle_alpha   90.00
_cell.angle_beta   90.00
_cell.angle_gamma   90.00
#
_symmetry.space_group_name_H-M   'P 1'
#
loop_
_entity.id
_entity.type
_entity.pdbx_description
1 polymer ?
#
loop_
_entity_poly.entity_id
_entity_poly.type
_entity_poly.pdbx_seq_one_letter_code
_entity_poly.pdbx_strand_id
1 'polypeptide(L)' 'MKVRIGTFSIDFNEEAIRTAKKEAYIRDTARSLAWTGLDEKTLTQRITEVYETVKPPRKKIQPSS' A
#
# COMPACT_ATOMS: atom_id res chain seq x y z
N MET A 1 -7.70 -5.99 5.25
CA MET A 1 -7.95 -6.02 3.79
C MET A 1 -7.06 -7.07 3.16
N LYS A 2 -7.62 -8.15 2.62
CA LYS A 2 -6.83 -9.20 1.97
C LYS A 2 -6.52 -8.83 0.53
N VAL A 3 -5.23 -8.76 0.19
CA VAL A 3 -4.73 -8.40 -1.14
C VAL A 3 -3.83 -9.51 -1.65
N ARG A 4 -4.03 -9.89 -2.92
CA ARG A 4 -3.24 -10.93 -3.54
C ARG A 4 -2.03 -10.31 -4.24
N ILE A 5 -0.84 -10.67 -3.77
CA ILE A 5 0.43 -10.23 -4.35
C ILE A 5 1.15 -11.47 -4.88
N GLY A 6 1.15 -11.63 -6.21
CA GLY A 6 1.62 -12.85 -6.86
C GLY A 6 0.79 -14.07 -6.41
N THR A 7 1.46 -15.05 -5.80
CA THR A 7 0.83 -16.26 -5.26
C THR A 7 0.38 -16.10 -3.80
N PHE A 8 0.81 -15.04 -3.11
CA PHE A 8 0.55 -14.83 -1.69
C PHE A 8 -0.72 -14.00 -1.47
N SER A 9 -1.48 -14.35 -0.42
CA SER A 9 -2.61 -13.54 0.07
C SER A 9 -2.21 -12.88 1.37
N ILE A 10 -2.12 -11.56 1.35
CA ILE A 10 -1.54 -10.75 2.42
C ILE A 10 -2.68 -9.94 3.02
N ASP A 11 -2.87 -10.01 4.34
CA ASP A 11 -3.86 -9.16 5.00
C ASP A 11 -3.21 -7.86 5.45
N PHE A 12 -3.70 -6.75 4.90
CA PHE A 12 -3.28 -5.39 5.22
C PHE A 12 -4.19 -4.83 6.30
N ASN A 13 -3.61 -4.38 7.41
CA ASN A 13 -4.36 -3.70 8.46
C ASN A 13 -4.71 -2.26 8.01
N GLU A 14 -5.99 -2.01 7.75
CA GLU A 14 -6.48 -0.71 7.29
C GLU A 14 -6.33 0.40 8.35
N GLU A 15 -6.46 0.07 9.64
CA GLU A 15 -6.24 1.06 10.71
C GLU A 15 -4.78 1.50 10.77
N ALA A 16 -3.85 0.57 10.56
CA ALA A 16 -2.43 0.89 10.44
C ALA A 16 -2.17 1.79 9.22
N ILE A 17 -2.82 1.53 8.09
CA ILE A 17 -2.70 2.37 6.88
C ILE A 17 -3.22 3.79 7.12
N ARG A 18 -4.35 3.94 7.81
CA ARG A 18 -4.96 5.25 8.09
C ARG A 18 -4.10 6.12 8.99
N THR A 19 -3.44 5.50 9.97
CA THR A 19 -2.61 6.17 10.98
C THR A 19 -1.17 6.41 10.53
N ALA A 20 -0.61 5.53 9.69
CA ALA A 20 0.77 5.62 9.24
C ALA A 20 1.00 6.68 8.14
N LYS A 21 2.28 7.06 7.96
CA LYS A 21 2.75 7.85 6.81
C LYS A 21 3.02 6.92 5.63
N LYS A 22 2.68 7.38 4.41
CA LYS A 22 2.80 6.62 3.14
C LYS A 22 4.16 5.93 2.99
N GLU A 23 5.23 6.71 3.04
CA GLU A 23 6.60 6.18 2.84
C GLU A 23 7.02 5.18 3.93
N ALA A 24 6.71 5.47 5.20
CA ALA A 24 7.05 4.58 6.30
C ALA A 24 6.29 3.25 6.20
N TYR A 25 4.99 3.32 5.89
CA TYR A 25 4.15 2.13 5.72
C TYR A 25 4.62 1.26 4.57
N ILE A 26 4.89 1.87 3.41
CA ILE A 26 5.35 1.15 2.22
C ILE A 26 6.69 0.47 2.49
N ARG A 27 7.66 1.19 3.08
CA ARG A 27 8.99 0.64 3.37
C ARG A 27 8.94 -0.49 4.40
N ASP A 28 8.18 -0.32 5.47
CA ASP A 28 8.05 -1.35 6.52
C ASP A 28 7.36 -2.61 5.99
N THR A 29 6.29 -2.43 5.22
CA THR A 29 5.56 -3.53 4.60
C THR A 29 6.41 -4.21 3.52
N ALA A 30 7.12 -3.47 2.67
CA ALA A 30 7.99 -4.05 1.65
C ALA A 30 9.10 -4.90 2.28
N ARG A 31 9.69 -4.43 3.40
CA ARG A 31 10.67 -5.21 4.17
C ARG A 31 10.05 -6.45 4.80
N SER A 32 8.85 -6.33 5.35
CA SER A 32 8.09 -7.46 5.91
C SER A 32 7.66 -8.49 4.85
N LEU A 33 7.62 -8.10 3.58
CA LEU A 33 7.29 -8.96 2.45
C LEU A 33 8.52 -9.38 1.62
N ALA A 34 9.72 -8.94 2.00
CA ALA A 34 10.94 -9.29 1.30
C ALA A 34 11.21 -10.81 1.29
N TRP A 35 10.74 -11.54 2.32
CA TRP A 35 10.86 -13.00 2.39
C TRP A 35 10.06 -13.74 1.29
N THR A 36 9.09 -13.07 0.66
CA THR A 36 8.29 -13.66 -0.42
C THR A 36 9.08 -13.87 -1.70
N GLY A 37 10.29 -13.29 -1.81
CA GLY A 37 11.13 -13.35 -3.01
C GLY A 37 10.60 -12.52 -4.18
N LEU A 38 9.54 -11.72 -3.96
CA LEU A 38 9.01 -10.80 -4.96
C LEU A 38 9.93 -9.58 -5.13
N ASP A 39 9.97 -9.06 -6.35
CA ASP A 39 10.74 -7.86 -6.66
C ASP A 39 10.24 -6.65 -5.83
N GLU A 40 11.19 -5.89 -5.28
CA GLU A 40 10.91 -4.75 -4.41
C GLU A 40 10.03 -3.70 -5.09
N LYS A 41 10.19 -3.45 -6.41
CA LYS A 41 9.33 -2.51 -7.13
C LYS A 41 7.90 -3.02 -7.21
N THR A 42 7.72 -4.32 -7.45
CA THR A 42 6.39 -4.93 -7.51
C THR A 42 5.68 -4.84 -6.16
N LEU A 43 6.40 -5.17 -5.08
CA LEU A 43 5.90 -5.02 -3.71
C LEU A 43 5.52 -3.56 -3.43
N THR A 44 6.44 -2.63 -3.69
CA THR A 44 6.24 -1.20 -3.46
C THR A 44 5.03 -0.66 -4.22
N GLN A 45 4.87 -1.02 -5.50
CA GLN A 45 3.71 -0.62 -6.30
C GLN A 45 2.40 -1.16 -5.72
N ARG A 46 2.35 -2.45 -5.38
CA ARG A 46 1.13 -3.07 -4.82
C ARG A 46 0.77 -2.49 -3.46
N ILE A 47 1.75 -2.32 -2.57
CA ILE A 47 1.52 -1.72 -1.25
C ILE A 47 1.05 -0.26 -1.40
N THR A 48 1.62 0.48 -2.37
CA THR A 48 1.21 1.85 -2.68
C THR A 48 -0.24 1.90 -3.14
N GLU A 49 -0.65 1.02 -4.05
CA GLU A 49 -2.03 0.91 -4.53
C GLU A 49 -3.02 0.65 -3.40
N VAL A 50 -2.65 -0.25 -2.47
CA VAL A 50 -3.45 -0.54 -1.27
C VAL A 50 -3.53 0.67 -0.34
N TYR A 51 -2.39 1.33 -0.09
CA TYR A 51 -2.34 2.53 0.75
C TYR A 51 -3.23 3.64 0.18
N GLU A 52 -3.18 3.87 -1.14
CA GLU A 52 -3.99 4.88 -1.81
C GLU A 52 -5.47 4.49 -1.94
N THR A 53 -5.80 3.20 -1.91
CA THR A 53 -7.19 2.74 -1.84
C THR A 53 -7.82 3.09 -0.49
N VAL A 54 -7.09 2.87 0.61
CA VAL A 54 -7.58 3.16 1.97
C VAL A 54 -7.50 4.66 2.29
N LYS A 55 -6.43 5.31 1.83
CA LYS A 55 -6.17 6.74 2.05
C LYS A 55 -5.91 7.41 0.70
N PRO A 56 -6.97 7.66 -0.08
CA PRO A 56 -6.81 8.30 -1.37
C PRO A 56 -6.13 9.65 -1.20
N PRO A 57 -5.19 10.02 -2.10
CA PRO A 57 -4.67 11.36 -2.10
C PRO A 57 -5.87 12.30 -2.21
N ARG A 58 -5.97 13.27 -1.30
CA ARG A 58 -7.03 14.29 -1.34
C ARG A 58 -7.09 14.78 -2.78
N LYS A 59 -8.17 14.43 -3.50
CA LYS A 59 -8.48 15.03 -4.79
C LYS A 59 -8.39 16.53 -4.51
N LYS A 60 -7.41 17.20 -5.12
CA LYS A 60 -7.56 18.64 -5.35
C LYS A 60 -8.86 18.71 -6.13
N ILE A 61 -9.89 19.18 -5.46
CA ILE A 61 -11.15 19.55 -6.08
C ILE A 61 -10.69 20.61 -7.07
N GLN A 62 -10.46 20.25 -8.33
CA GLN A 62 -10.40 21.24 -9.39
C GLN A 62 -11.84 21.75 -9.44
N PRO A 63 -12.11 23.01 -9.06
CA PRO A 63 -13.42 23.55 -9.32
C PRO A 63 -13.59 23.54 -10.83
N SER A 64 -14.54 22.75 -11.34
CA SER A 64 -15.04 22.96 -12.68
C SER A 64 -15.74 24.31 -12.68
N SER A 65 -15.08 25.33 -13.22
CA SER A 65 -15.66 26.61 -13.64
C SER A 65 -14.92 27.10 -14.86
#